data_AF-A0A367KVK8-F1
#
_entry.id   AF-A0A367KVK8-F1
#
_cell.length_a   1.000
_cell.length_b   1.000
_cell.length_c   1.000
_cell.angle_alpha   90.00
_cell.angle_beta   90.00
_cell.angle_gamma   90.00
#
_symmetry.space_group_name_H-M   'P 1'
#
loop_
_entity.id
_entity.type
_entity.pdbx_description
1 polymer ?
#
loop_
_entity_poly.entity_id
_entity_poly.type
_entity_poly.pdbx_seq_one_letter_code
_entity_poly.pdbx_strand_id
1 'polypeptide(L)'
;MNSTDNKRKRVKYNERDNKNYWSVHWLYKKDHNNTVVGRKIGLPREIVRDIVKRIEETGSLVPHVPPGTPKKTDSRGIRYLETVVKLNPFISIQEARNELKRMETNVCKNIIRSHLSELGIYSYYAAHKPVLTSRHKKLRLEWKKNWVRNSSFVYVDGNGNLTNENGEEHLEFAKEVDDEAYPLGDVTDFAMYTDLKPPEKAVKDVVMKTESNTTNPIAGDVGGISKKAYRKYKPEDKSNFFHLVYEKNMSVRGAAKQLGIPPTTAQTWFKQGEASLEKDSEVAMERTVDGKRKLGRPAILNDAHKECLIEAIDERPEMVLEEMMECLT
;
A
#
# COMPACT_ATOMS: atom_id res chain seq x y z
N MET A 1 -14.53 24.09 35.91
CA MET A 1 -14.36 22.73 36.48
C MET A 1 -14.37 21.76 35.31
N ASN A 2 -13.20 21.43 34.79
CA ASN A 2 -13.06 20.76 33.50
C ASN A 2 -13.05 19.24 33.70
N SER A 3 -14.13 18.60 33.24
CA SER A 3 -14.32 17.15 33.20
C SER A 3 -13.25 16.53 32.29
N THR A 4 -12.29 15.84 32.90
CA THR A 4 -11.16 15.23 32.20
C THR A 4 -11.61 14.05 31.35
N ASP A 5 -11.29 14.19 30.07
CA ASP A 5 -11.37 13.25 28.96
C ASP A 5 -10.83 11.85 29.32
N ASN A 6 -11.74 10.95 29.72
CA ASN A 6 -11.44 9.55 30.00
C ASN A 6 -11.29 8.80 28.67
N LYS A 7 -10.10 8.88 28.05
CA LYS A 7 -9.72 8.06 26.89
C LYS A 7 -9.63 6.59 27.30
N ARG A 8 -10.79 5.91 27.31
CA ARG A 8 -10.89 4.46 27.45
C ARG A 8 -10.05 3.81 26.36
N LYS A 9 -8.91 3.22 26.74
CA LYS A 9 -8.14 2.31 25.88
C LYS A 9 -9.13 1.28 25.33
N ARG A 10 -9.27 1.23 24.00
CA ARG A 10 -10.10 0.23 23.33
C ARG A 10 -9.42 -1.12 23.55
N VAL A 11 -9.82 -1.82 24.60
CA VAL A 11 -9.43 -3.21 24.86
C VAL A 11 -9.78 -3.97 23.59
N LYS A 12 -8.78 -4.54 22.92
CA LYS A 12 -9.05 -5.48 21.83
C LYS A 12 -9.91 -6.57 22.44
N TYR A 13 -11.15 -6.73 21.95
CA TYR A 13 -11.89 -7.94 22.26
C TYR A 13 -10.97 -9.09 21.87
N ASN A 14 -10.54 -9.87 22.86
CA ASN A 14 -9.75 -11.06 22.63
C ASN A 14 -10.46 -11.81 21.49
N GLU A 15 -9.76 -12.05 20.38
CA GLU A 15 -10.14 -13.11 19.45
C GLU A 15 -10.18 -14.36 20.31
N ARG A 16 -11.37 -14.66 20.86
CA ARG A 16 -11.58 -15.84 21.67
C ARG A 16 -11.35 -16.97 20.69
N ASP A 17 -10.22 -17.66 20.84
CA ASP A 17 -9.80 -18.73 19.96
C ASP A 17 -11.01 -19.60 19.64
N ASN A 18 -11.39 -19.66 18.36
CA ASN A 18 -12.56 -20.38 17.88
C ASN A 18 -12.53 -21.87 18.33
N LYS A 19 -11.33 -22.36 18.66
CA LYS A 19 -11.02 -23.66 19.28
C LYS A 19 -11.77 -23.91 20.60
N ASN A 20 -12.06 -22.88 21.39
CA ASN A 20 -12.71 -23.03 22.69
C ASN A 20 -14.23 -23.30 22.57
N TYR A 21 -14.91 -22.73 21.57
CA TYR A 21 -16.35 -22.94 21.36
C TYR A 21 -16.67 -24.38 20.91
N TRP A 22 -15.89 -24.90 19.97
CA TRP A 22 -16.02 -26.29 19.51
C TRP A 22 -15.72 -27.31 20.62
N SER A 23 -14.75 -27.02 21.47
CA SER A 23 -14.41 -27.87 22.62
C SER A 23 -15.54 -27.92 23.65
N VAL A 24 -16.22 -26.79 23.91
CA VAL A 24 -17.41 -26.75 24.78
C VAL A 24 -18.53 -27.59 24.19
N HIS A 25 -18.82 -27.45 22.89
CA HIS A 25 -19.88 -28.21 22.22
C HIS A 25 -19.64 -29.72 22.23
N TRP A 26 -18.40 -30.16 21.95
CA TRP A 26 -18.07 -31.57 21.97
C TRP A 26 -18.18 -32.19 23.37
N LEU A 27 -17.71 -31.50 24.41
CA LEU A 27 -17.83 -31.97 25.80
C LEU A 27 -19.27 -31.92 26.30
N TYR A 28 -20.05 -30.91 25.89
CA TYR A 28 -21.48 -30.82 26.21
C TYR A 28 -22.26 -32.01 25.63
N LYS A 29 -21.99 -32.37 24.37
CA LYS A 29 -22.59 -33.54 23.71
C LYS A 29 -22.18 -34.90 24.34
N LYS A 30 -21.17 -34.90 25.21
CA LYS A 30 -20.74 -36.06 26.00
C LYS A 30 -21.32 -36.05 27.43
N ASP A 31 -22.41 -35.32 27.67
CA ASP A 31 -23.13 -35.18 28.94
C ASP A 31 -22.26 -34.72 30.13
N HIS A 32 -21.22 -33.93 29.85
CA HIS A 32 -20.41 -33.34 30.91
C HIS A 32 -21.11 -32.08 31.47
N ASN A 33 -21.16 -31.98 32.80
CA ASN A 33 -21.67 -30.78 33.48
C ASN A 33 -20.83 -29.54 33.12
N ASN A 34 -21.47 -28.38 32.92
CA ASN A 34 -20.85 -27.10 32.57
C ASN A 34 -19.65 -26.71 33.45
N THR A 35 -19.66 -27.09 34.73
CA THR A 35 -18.54 -26.88 35.67
C THR A 35 -17.31 -27.73 35.34
N VAL A 36 -17.52 -28.96 34.90
CA VAL A 36 -16.45 -29.88 34.48
C VAL A 36 -15.88 -29.44 33.13
N VAL A 37 -16.75 -29.04 32.20
CA VAL A 37 -16.36 -28.48 30.89
C VAL A 37 -15.52 -27.23 31.07
N GLY A 38 -15.97 -26.29 31.92
CA GLY A 38 -15.22 -25.08 32.24
C GLY A 38 -13.84 -25.36 32.82
N ARG A 39 -13.72 -26.29 33.78
CA ARG A 39 -12.42 -26.68 34.35
C ARG A 39 -11.48 -27.31 33.34
N LYS A 40 -11.99 -28.17 32.43
CA LYS A 40 -11.17 -28.83 31.39
C LYS A 40 -10.63 -27.83 30.35
N ILE A 41 -11.41 -26.82 29.97
CA ILE A 41 -11.04 -25.84 28.93
C ILE A 41 -10.38 -24.59 29.54
N GLY A 42 -10.52 -24.36 30.84
CA GLY A 42 -10.07 -23.14 31.52
C GLY A 42 -11.01 -21.95 31.33
N LEU A 43 -12.32 -22.20 31.17
CA LEU A 43 -13.35 -21.17 31.04
C LEU A 43 -14.20 -21.06 32.31
N PRO A 44 -14.62 -19.84 32.69
CA PRO A 44 -15.64 -19.64 33.72
C PRO A 44 -16.94 -20.37 33.37
N ARG A 45 -17.59 -20.97 34.38
CA ARG A 45 -18.87 -21.69 34.25
C ARG A 45 -19.93 -20.87 33.51
N GLU A 46 -20.01 -19.57 33.77
CA GLU A 46 -21.00 -18.68 33.16
C GLU A 46 -20.83 -18.56 31.65
N ILE A 47 -19.58 -18.49 31.18
CA ILE A 47 -19.28 -18.44 29.75
C ILE A 47 -19.67 -19.76 29.08
N VAL A 48 -19.38 -20.90 29.71
CA VAL A 48 -19.81 -22.22 29.21
C VAL A 48 -21.34 -22.29 29.13
N ARG A 49 -22.04 -21.82 30.17
CA ARG A 49 -23.50 -21.76 30.20
C ARG A 49 -24.06 -20.89 29.07
N ASP A 50 -23.48 -19.71 28.82
CA ASP A 50 -23.92 -18.81 27.75
C ASP A 50 -23.61 -19.36 26.35
N ILE A 51 -22.57 -20.19 26.19
CA ILE A 51 -22.27 -20.90 24.95
C ILE A 51 -23.30 -22.00 24.70
N VAL A 52 -23.55 -22.86 25.70
CA VAL A 52 -24.53 -23.95 25.61
C VAL A 52 -25.92 -23.41 25.30
N LYS A 53 -26.36 -22.38 26.04
CA LYS A 53 -27.65 -21.72 25.81
C LYS A 53 -27.77 -21.19 24.37
N ARG A 54 -26.70 -20.59 23.83
CA ARG A 54 -26.66 -20.09 22.44
C ARG A 54 -26.74 -21.21 21.41
N ILE A 55 -26.09 -22.35 21.66
CA ILE A 55 -26.16 -23.53 20.80
C ILE A 55 -27.60 -24.07 20.76
N GLU A 56 -28.26 -24.15 21.91
CA GLU A 56 -29.65 -24.61 22.01
C GLU A 56 -30.63 -23.65 21.33
N GLU A 57 -30.44 -22.34 21.47
CA GLU A 57 -31.35 -21.32 20.93
C GLU A 57 -31.14 -21.06 19.42
N THR A 58 -29.90 -20.94 18.96
CA THR A 58 -29.57 -20.48 17.59
C THR A 58 -28.93 -21.59 16.75
N GLY A 59 -28.49 -22.70 17.35
CA GLY A 59 -27.71 -23.73 16.66
C GLY A 59 -26.29 -23.31 16.29
N SER A 60 -25.86 -22.09 16.67
CA SER A 60 -24.56 -21.53 16.32
C SER A 60 -23.61 -21.50 17.52
N LEU A 61 -22.37 -21.94 17.27
CA LEU A 61 -21.26 -21.87 18.22
C LEU A 61 -20.65 -20.46 18.33
N VAL A 62 -20.78 -19.68 17.26
CA VAL A 62 -20.17 -18.36 17.15
C VAL A 62 -21.16 -17.30 17.62
N PRO A 63 -20.73 -16.34 18.46
CA PRO A 63 -21.60 -15.24 18.87
C PRO A 63 -22.04 -14.41 17.66
N HIS A 64 -23.33 -14.03 17.65
CA HIS A 64 -23.85 -13.08 16.68
C HIS A 64 -23.09 -11.74 16.81
N VAL A 65 -22.57 -11.26 15.69
CA VAL A 65 -21.93 -9.93 15.63
C VAL A 65 -23.03 -8.88 15.70
N PRO A 66 -23.11 -8.05 16.75
CA PRO A 66 -24.16 -7.05 16.86
C PRO A 66 -24.12 -6.12 15.64
N PRO A 67 -25.28 -5.64 15.16
CA PRO A 67 -25.32 -4.71 14.04
C PRO A 67 -24.43 -3.50 14.35
N GLY A 68 -23.62 -3.13 13.36
CA GLY A 68 -22.74 -1.96 13.47
C GLY A 68 -23.54 -0.66 13.49
N THR A 69 -22.83 0.45 13.71
CA THR A 69 -23.41 1.78 13.53
C THR A 69 -23.90 1.96 12.09
N PRO A 70 -25.06 2.62 11.87
CA PRO A 70 -25.53 2.90 10.53
C PRO A 70 -24.48 3.69 9.74
N LYS A 71 -24.33 3.37 8.45
CA LYS A 71 -23.42 4.11 7.56
C LYS A 71 -23.93 5.56 7.45
N LYS A 72 -23.01 6.53 7.37
CA LYS A 72 -23.35 7.94 7.15
C LYS A 72 -23.96 8.21 5.77
N THR A 73 -23.74 7.29 4.85
CA THR A 73 -24.23 7.35 3.48
C THR A 73 -25.60 6.73 3.38
N ASP A 74 -26.54 7.51 2.86
CA ASP A 74 -27.85 6.99 2.51
C ASP A 74 -27.78 6.13 1.23
N SER A 75 -28.64 5.13 1.16
CA SER A 75 -28.81 4.22 0.02
C SER A 75 -29.11 4.99 -1.28
N ARG A 76 -29.92 6.06 -1.21
CA ARG A 76 -30.22 6.93 -2.36
C ARG A 76 -29.00 7.70 -2.83
N GLY A 77 -28.19 8.19 -1.89
CA GLY A 77 -26.93 8.88 -2.18
C GLY A 77 -25.93 7.97 -2.91
N ILE A 78 -25.82 6.70 -2.50
CA ILE A 78 -24.95 5.72 -3.16
C ILE A 78 -25.40 5.45 -4.60
N ARG A 79 -26.71 5.26 -4.83
CA ARG A 79 -27.25 5.07 -6.20
C ARG A 79 -27.03 6.31 -7.07
N TYR A 80 -27.23 7.50 -6.52
CA TYR A 80 -26.99 8.74 -7.25
C TYR A 80 -25.51 8.88 -7.64
N LEU A 81 -24.60 8.58 -6.71
CA LEU A 81 -23.16 8.56 -6.97
C LEU A 81 -22.81 7.61 -8.13
N GLU A 82 -23.39 6.41 -8.14
CA GLU A 82 -23.20 5.44 -9.22
C GLU A 82 -23.64 6.00 -10.58
N THR A 83 -24.83 6.62 -10.64
CA THR A 83 -25.35 7.24 -11.86
C THR A 83 -24.42 8.35 -12.36
N VAL A 84 -23.99 9.25 -11.48
CA VAL A 84 -23.11 10.37 -11.83
C VAL A 84 -21.79 9.88 -12.43
N VAL A 85 -21.17 8.85 -11.83
CA VAL A 85 -19.89 8.30 -12.31
C VAL A 85 -20.07 7.53 -13.62
N LYS A 86 -21.19 6.82 -13.80
CA LYS A 86 -21.49 6.12 -15.06
C LYS A 86 -21.74 7.08 -16.23
N LEU A 87 -22.41 8.20 -15.98
CA LEU A 87 -22.62 9.24 -16.99
C LEU A 87 -21.31 9.94 -17.35
N ASN A 88 -20.48 10.25 -16.35
CA ASN A 88 -19.21 10.97 -16.51
C ASN A 88 -18.04 10.19 -15.87
N PRO A 89 -17.43 9.21 -16.58
CA PRO A 89 -16.36 8.37 -16.03
C PRO A 89 -15.10 9.12 -15.59
N PHE A 90 -14.90 10.33 -16.10
CA PHE A 90 -13.76 11.20 -15.78
C PHE A 90 -14.03 12.17 -14.62
N ILE A 91 -15.18 12.08 -13.96
CA ILE A 91 -15.53 12.96 -12.85
C ILE A 91 -14.50 12.85 -11.72
N SER A 92 -14.09 14.00 -11.17
CA SER A 92 -13.20 13.99 -10.02
C SER A 92 -13.96 13.55 -8.76
N ILE A 93 -13.24 12.91 -7.83
CA ILE A 93 -13.84 12.51 -6.54
C ILE A 93 -14.33 13.73 -5.74
N GLN A 94 -13.74 14.91 -5.98
CA GLN A 94 -14.18 16.15 -5.34
C GLN A 94 -15.52 16.63 -5.90
N GLU A 95 -15.71 16.58 -7.23
CA GLU A 95 -16.99 16.92 -7.85
C GLU A 95 -18.08 15.92 -7.43
N ALA A 96 -17.78 14.62 -7.43
CA ALA A 96 -18.70 13.61 -6.92
C ALA A 96 -19.09 13.85 -5.44
N ARG A 97 -18.16 14.37 -4.62
CA ARG A 97 -18.46 14.81 -3.26
C ARG A 97 -19.38 16.01 -3.23
N ASN A 98 -19.16 16.99 -4.10
CA ASN A 98 -20.00 18.18 -4.19
C ASN A 98 -21.43 17.81 -4.62
N GLU A 99 -21.58 16.84 -5.52
CA GLU A 99 -22.88 16.27 -5.93
C GLU A 99 -23.62 15.62 -4.74
N LEU A 100 -22.91 14.82 -3.93
CA LEU A 100 -23.49 14.26 -2.70
C LEU A 100 -23.83 15.33 -1.64
N LYS A 101 -23.04 16.40 -1.58
CA LYS A 101 -23.29 17.53 -0.68
C LYS A 101 -24.57 18.28 -1.07
N ARG A 102 -24.91 18.37 -2.36
CA ARG A 102 -26.19 18.93 -2.83
C ARG A 102 -27.40 18.10 -2.39
N MET A 103 -27.21 16.79 -2.22
CA MET A 103 -28.19 15.86 -1.67
C MET A 103 -28.15 15.79 -0.13
N GLU A 104 -27.59 16.80 0.53
CA GLU A 104 -27.43 16.90 2.00
C GLU A 104 -26.57 15.82 2.66
N THR A 105 -25.90 14.97 1.88
CA THR A 105 -24.99 13.94 2.40
C THR A 105 -23.55 14.43 2.41
N ASN A 106 -23.07 14.87 3.57
CA ASN A 106 -21.66 15.28 3.72
C ASN A 106 -20.76 14.10 4.09
N VAL A 107 -19.93 13.70 3.14
CA VAL A 107 -19.12 12.48 3.21
C VAL A 107 -17.67 12.80 2.85
N CYS A 108 -16.69 12.12 3.45
CA CYS A 108 -15.29 12.33 3.10
C CYS A 108 -14.91 11.60 1.79
N LYS A 109 -13.83 12.06 1.13
CA LYS A 109 -13.34 11.48 -0.15
C LYS A 109 -13.09 9.96 -0.06
N ASN A 110 -12.65 9.47 1.10
CA ASN A 110 -12.33 8.05 1.29
C ASN A 110 -13.57 7.17 1.35
N ILE A 111 -14.68 7.67 1.93
CA ILE A 111 -15.94 6.93 1.94
C ILE A 111 -16.49 6.83 0.51
N ILE A 112 -16.39 7.90 -0.28
CA ILE A 112 -16.76 7.88 -1.71
C ILE A 112 -15.94 6.82 -2.46
N ARG A 113 -14.61 6.80 -2.29
CA ARG A 113 -13.74 5.77 -2.88
C ARG A 113 -14.15 4.36 -2.45
N SER A 114 -14.43 4.17 -1.16
CA SER A 114 -14.88 2.88 -0.62
C SER A 114 -16.16 2.41 -1.31
N HIS A 115 -17.16 3.28 -1.45
CA HIS A 115 -18.41 2.93 -2.13
C HIS A 115 -18.20 2.64 -3.62
N LEU A 116 -17.39 3.44 -4.31
CA LEU A 116 -17.08 3.16 -5.72
C LEU A 116 -16.38 1.81 -5.87
N SER A 117 -15.44 1.47 -4.97
CA SER A 117 -14.82 0.14 -4.97
C SER A 117 -15.78 -0.99 -4.62
N GLU A 118 -16.73 -0.78 -3.70
CA GLU A 118 -17.80 -1.75 -3.40
C GLU A 118 -18.69 -1.99 -4.64
N LEU A 119 -18.88 -0.96 -5.49
CA LEU A 119 -19.59 -1.05 -6.77
C LEU A 119 -18.73 -1.59 -7.92
N GLY A 120 -17.45 -1.91 -7.68
CA GLY A 120 -16.52 -2.37 -8.71
C GLY A 120 -16.00 -1.28 -9.66
N ILE A 121 -16.19 0.00 -9.30
CA ILE A 121 -15.68 1.15 -10.07
C ILE A 121 -14.36 1.61 -9.45
N TYR A 122 -13.30 1.54 -10.25
CA TYR A 122 -11.95 1.91 -9.83
C TYR A 122 -11.42 3.10 -10.65
N SER A 123 -10.37 3.73 -10.14
CA SER A 123 -9.62 4.72 -10.91
C SER A 123 -8.70 4.01 -11.90
N TYR A 124 -8.83 4.34 -13.18
CA TYR A 124 -7.96 3.85 -14.25
C TYR A 124 -7.23 5.00 -14.92
N TYR A 125 -6.05 4.73 -15.46
CA TYR A 125 -5.32 5.65 -16.32
C TYR A 125 -5.52 5.25 -17.77
N ALA A 126 -5.75 6.22 -18.64
CA ALA A 126 -5.82 5.97 -20.08
C ALA A 126 -4.45 5.46 -20.56
N ALA A 127 -4.43 4.31 -21.25
CA ALA A 127 -3.21 3.84 -21.89
C ALA A 127 -2.73 4.87 -22.91
N HIS A 128 -1.42 5.12 -22.96
CA HIS A 128 -0.82 5.99 -23.95
C HIS A 128 -1.07 5.40 -25.35
N LYS A 129 -1.76 6.14 -26.20
CA LYS A 129 -2.07 5.73 -27.58
C LYS A 129 -1.56 6.79 -28.54
N PRO A 130 -0.92 6.39 -29.65
CA PRO A 130 -0.53 7.35 -30.67
C PRO A 130 -1.78 8.04 -31.23
N VAL A 131 -1.65 9.34 -31.52
CA VAL A 131 -2.75 10.11 -32.12
C VAL A 131 -3.00 9.60 -33.53
N LEU A 132 -4.19 9.06 -33.78
CA LEU A 132 -4.60 8.58 -35.09
C LEU A 132 -5.48 9.60 -35.79
N THR A 133 -5.04 10.06 -36.96
CA THR A 133 -5.87 10.85 -37.86
C THR A 133 -7.01 10.00 -38.43
N SER A 134 -8.07 10.64 -38.92
CA SER A 134 -9.21 9.95 -39.55
C SER A 134 -8.77 9.05 -40.72
N ARG A 135 -7.76 9.47 -41.48
CA ARG A 135 -7.14 8.66 -42.55
C ARG A 135 -6.49 7.40 -42.01
N HIS A 136 -5.66 7.51 -40.96
CA HIS A 136 -5.02 6.35 -40.33
C HIS A 136 -6.04 5.33 -39.80
N LYS A 137 -7.14 5.81 -39.20
CA LYS A 137 -8.23 4.93 -38.70
C LYS A 137 -8.88 4.14 -39.83
N LYS A 138 -9.17 4.78 -40.98
CA LYS A 138 -9.75 4.12 -42.16
C LYS A 138 -8.80 3.07 -42.73
N LEU A 139 -7.55 3.43 -42.98
CA LEU A 139 -6.54 2.51 -43.53
C LEU A 139 -6.31 1.29 -42.61
N ARG A 140 -6.21 1.50 -41.29
CA ARG A 140 -6.05 0.39 -40.34
C ARG A 140 -7.28 -0.51 -40.28
N LEU A 141 -8.48 0.05 -40.40
CA LEU A 141 -9.73 -0.73 -40.43
C LEU A 141 -9.84 -1.54 -41.72
N GLU A 142 -9.56 -0.94 -42.88
CA GLU A 142 -9.54 -1.62 -44.18
C GLU A 142 -8.48 -2.71 -44.22
N TRP A 143 -7.26 -2.41 -43.74
CA TRP A 143 -6.21 -3.40 -43.59
C TRP A 143 -6.68 -4.57 -42.73
N LYS A 144 -7.28 -4.32 -41.56
CA LYS A 144 -7.78 -5.41 -40.70
C LYS A 144 -8.93 -6.19 -41.35
N LYS A 145 -9.83 -5.53 -42.07
CA LYS A 145 -10.92 -6.20 -42.81
C LYS A 145 -10.37 -7.08 -43.93
N ASN A 146 -9.41 -6.58 -44.69
CA ASN A 146 -8.73 -7.34 -45.75
C ASN A 146 -7.91 -8.48 -45.15
N TRP A 147 -7.24 -8.27 -44.02
CA TRP A 147 -6.50 -9.33 -43.33
C TRP A 147 -7.44 -10.43 -42.87
N VAL A 148 -8.55 -10.10 -42.19
CA VAL A 148 -9.57 -11.10 -41.80
C VAL A 148 -10.17 -11.81 -43.02
N ARG A 149 -10.33 -11.13 -44.15
CA ARG A 149 -10.85 -11.72 -45.41
C ARG A 149 -9.83 -12.62 -46.11
N ASN A 150 -8.56 -12.21 -46.14
CA ASN A 150 -7.47 -12.92 -46.81
C ASN A 150 -6.78 -13.95 -45.90
N SER A 151 -7.04 -13.93 -44.59
CA SER A 151 -6.72 -15.03 -43.67
C SER A 151 -7.69 -16.20 -43.85
N SER A 152 -7.99 -16.55 -45.10
CA SER A 152 -8.38 -17.93 -45.39
C SER A 152 -7.11 -18.76 -45.28
N PHE A 153 -7.15 -19.83 -44.49
CA PHE A 153 -6.05 -20.78 -44.41
C PHE A 153 -5.81 -21.37 -45.81
N VAL A 154 -4.65 -21.08 -46.39
CA VAL A 154 -4.24 -21.60 -47.69
C VAL A 154 -3.47 -22.89 -47.42
N TYR A 155 -3.89 -23.98 -48.04
CA TYR A 155 -3.22 -25.28 -47.96
C TYR A 155 -2.83 -25.74 -49.36
N VAL A 156 -1.79 -26.56 -49.43
CA VAL A 156 -1.35 -27.20 -50.67
C VAL A 156 -2.31 -28.36 -50.94
N ASP A 157 -3.01 -28.32 -52.07
CA ASP A 157 -3.85 -29.43 -52.50
C ASP A 157 -3.01 -30.65 -52.92
N GLY A 158 -3.65 -31.80 -53.13
CA GLY A 158 -2.97 -33.03 -53.55
C GLY A 158 -2.28 -32.96 -54.93
N ASN A 159 -2.45 -31.85 -55.65
CA ASN A 159 -1.87 -31.59 -56.96
C ASN A 159 -0.74 -30.55 -56.92
N GLY A 160 -0.43 -29.98 -55.75
CA GLY A 160 0.64 -29.00 -55.55
C GLY A 160 0.23 -27.54 -55.68
N ASN A 161 -1.06 -27.23 -55.83
CA ASN A 161 -1.57 -25.87 -55.95
C ASN A 161 -1.98 -25.31 -54.58
N LEU A 162 -1.74 -24.01 -54.34
CA LEU A 162 -2.13 -23.31 -53.11
C LEU A 162 -3.59 -22.87 -53.21
N THR A 163 -4.48 -23.49 -52.43
CA THR A 163 -5.93 -23.25 -52.47
C THR A 163 -6.48 -22.78 -51.14
N ASN A 164 -7.50 -21.91 -51.15
CA ASN A 164 -8.20 -21.47 -49.94
C ASN A 164 -9.30 -22.46 -49.50
N GLU A 165 -9.92 -22.24 -48.34
CA GLU A 165 -11.02 -23.07 -47.81
C GLU A 165 -12.24 -23.19 -48.74
N ASN A 166 -12.37 -22.31 -49.73
CA ASN A 166 -13.45 -22.30 -50.71
C ASN A 166 -13.07 -22.98 -52.05
N GLY A 167 -11.85 -23.52 -52.18
CA GLY A 167 -11.38 -24.19 -53.39
C GLY A 167 -10.97 -23.26 -54.52
N GLU A 168 -10.78 -21.96 -54.25
CA GLU A 168 -10.23 -21.01 -55.22
C GLU A 168 -8.70 -21.02 -55.16
N GLU A 169 -8.05 -21.12 -56.33
CA GLU A 169 -6.60 -21.06 -56.47
C GLU A 169 -6.07 -19.69 -56.07
N HIS A 170 -5.12 -19.68 -55.12
CA HIS A 170 -4.49 -18.46 -54.63
C HIS A 170 -3.23 -18.17 -55.47
N LEU A 171 -3.34 -17.21 -56.39
CA LEU A 171 -2.19 -16.61 -57.07
C LEU A 171 -1.46 -15.68 -56.11
N GLU A 172 -0.24 -16.07 -55.74
CA GLU A 172 0.67 -15.25 -54.95
C GLU A 172 1.09 -14.03 -55.79
N PHE A 173 0.41 -12.89 -55.62
CA PHE A 173 0.85 -11.63 -56.20
C PHE A 173 2.10 -11.18 -55.44
N ALA A 174 3.27 -11.59 -55.93
CA ALA A 174 4.55 -11.00 -55.54
C ALA A 174 4.46 -9.49 -55.84
N LYS A 175 4.30 -8.70 -54.78
CA LYS A 175 4.40 -7.26 -54.90
C LYS A 175 5.88 -6.96 -55.14
N GLU A 176 6.25 -6.68 -56.38
CA GLU A 176 7.60 -6.23 -56.73
C GLU A 176 7.97 -5.06 -55.80
N VAL A 177 8.87 -5.33 -54.86
CA VAL A 177 9.49 -4.32 -54.02
C VAL A 177 10.61 -3.74 -54.89
N ASP A 178 10.59 -2.43 -55.09
CA ASP A 178 11.62 -1.71 -55.82
C ASP A 178 12.93 -1.74 -55.00
N ASP A 179 13.80 -2.70 -55.35
CA ASP A 179 15.09 -2.94 -54.68
C ASP A 179 16.07 -1.76 -54.84
N GLU A 180 15.84 -0.83 -55.78
CA GLU A 180 16.68 0.36 -55.97
C GLU A 180 16.42 1.44 -54.92
N ALA A 181 15.19 1.54 -54.40
CA ALA A 181 14.84 2.49 -53.34
C ALA A 181 15.24 2.02 -51.94
N TYR A 182 15.36 0.69 -51.74
CA TYR A 182 15.71 0.06 -50.47
C TYR A 182 16.60 -1.17 -50.70
N PRO A 183 17.92 -0.99 -50.95
CA PRO A 183 18.82 -2.12 -51.10
C PRO A 183 18.86 -2.94 -49.81
N LEU A 184 18.31 -4.15 -49.85
CA LEU A 184 18.33 -5.13 -48.74
C LEU A 184 19.70 -5.77 -48.52
N GLY A 185 20.76 -5.28 -49.18
CA GLY A 185 22.11 -5.85 -49.16
C GLY A 185 22.81 -5.77 -47.80
N ASP A 186 22.39 -4.86 -46.92
CA ASP A 186 23.00 -4.66 -45.59
C ASP A 186 22.02 -4.96 -44.44
N VAL A 187 21.13 -5.94 -44.62
CA VAL A 187 20.37 -6.47 -43.48
C VAL A 187 21.35 -7.26 -42.61
N THR A 188 21.80 -6.65 -41.52
CA THR A 188 22.65 -7.32 -40.52
C THR A 188 21.93 -8.58 -40.04
N ASP A 189 22.56 -9.73 -40.23
CA ASP A 189 22.04 -11.00 -39.71
C ASP A 189 21.85 -10.91 -38.19
N PHE A 190 20.86 -11.62 -37.66
CA PHE A 190 20.51 -11.57 -36.24
C PHE A 190 21.72 -11.87 -35.34
N ALA A 191 22.60 -12.78 -35.79
CA ALA A 191 23.86 -13.09 -35.13
C ALA A 191 24.83 -11.89 -35.05
N MET A 192 24.95 -11.12 -36.14
CA MET A 192 25.77 -9.90 -36.15
C MET A 192 25.18 -8.80 -35.27
N TYR A 193 23.85 -8.68 -35.24
CA TYR A 193 23.15 -7.76 -34.35
C TYR A 193 23.37 -8.09 -32.88
N THR A 194 23.38 -9.39 -32.51
CA THR A 194 23.64 -9.80 -31.12
C THR A 194 25.04 -9.46 -30.65
N ASP A 195 26.05 -9.56 -31.52
CA ASP A 195 27.45 -9.28 -31.18
C ASP A 195 27.75 -7.78 -31.08
N LEU A 196 27.05 -6.97 -31.88
CA LEU A 196 27.16 -5.51 -31.86
C LEU A 196 26.22 -4.84 -30.85
N LYS A 197 25.43 -5.63 -30.12
CA LYS A 197 24.46 -5.13 -29.14
C LYS A 197 25.20 -4.49 -27.95
N PRO A 198 25.04 -3.18 -27.69
CA PRO A 198 25.56 -2.60 -26.46
C PRO A 198 24.91 -3.30 -25.26
N PRO A 199 25.63 -3.51 -24.14
CA PRO A 199 25.12 -4.30 -23.01
C PRO A 199 23.83 -3.67 -22.46
N GLU A 200 22.73 -4.40 -22.58
CA GLU A 200 21.43 -4.00 -22.02
C GLU A 200 21.52 -3.98 -20.49
N LYS A 201 21.10 -2.85 -19.90
CA LYS A 201 20.98 -2.73 -18.45
C LYS A 201 20.03 -3.82 -17.94
N ALA A 202 20.54 -4.70 -17.08
CA ALA A 202 19.81 -5.87 -16.58
C ALA A 202 18.42 -5.50 -16.02
N VAL A 203 17.39 -6.06 -16.64
CA VAL A 203 16.04 -6.14 -16.08
C VAL A 203 16.11 -7.11 -14.90
N LYS A 204 15.75 -6.66 -13.71
CA LYS A 204 15.74 -7.49 -12.51
C LYS A 204 14.51 -8.38 -12.53
N ASP A 205 14.72 -9.68 -12.73
CA ASP A 205 13.68 -10.68 -12.57
C ASP A 205 13.20 -10.75 -11.13
N VAL A 206 11.87 -10.72 -10.97
CA VAL A 206 11.18 -10.90 -9.70
C VAL A 206 10.98 -12.39 -9.48
N VAL A 207 11.81 -13.00 -8.64
CA VAL A 207 11.58 -14.37 -8.14
C VAL A 207 11.01 -14.30 -6.72
N MET A 208 9.91 -15.03 -6.54
CA MET A 208 9.17 -15.21 -5.30
C MET A 208 9.83 -16.26 -4.38
N LYS A 209 9.89 -15.91 -3.09
CA LYS A 209 9.58 -16.72 -1.88
C LYS A 209 10.62 -17.67 -1.21
N THR A 210 10.80 -17.39 0.09
CA THR A 210 10.73 -18.30 1.27
C THR A 210 12.04 -18.73 1.98
N GLU A 211 12.12 -18.28 3.24
CA GLU A 211 12.63 -18.87 4.49
C GLU A 211 14.06 -19.45 4.66
N SER A 212 14.76 -18.79 5.59
CA SER A 212 15.49 -19.35 6.74
C SER A 212 16.99 -19.69 6.61
N ASN A 213 17.66 -19.24 7.68
CA ASN A 213 18.87 -19.73 8.33
C ASN A 213 20.25 -19.22 7.91
N THR A 214 20.90 -18.73 8.96
CA THR A 214 22.21 -18.14 9.17
C THR A 214 23.37 -19.05 8.74
N THR A 215 24.38 -18.51 8.05
CA THR A 215 25.81 -18.63 8.40
C THR A 215 26.64 -17.60 7.62
N ASN A 216 27.73 -17.17 8.25
CA ASN A 216 28.62 -16.04 7.92
C ASN A 216 29.38 -16.12 6.57
N PRO A 217 30.04 -15.01 6.14
CA PRO A 217 30.32 -14.71 4.72
C PRO A 217 31.72 -15.10 4.25
N ILE A 218 31.88 -15.31 2.94
CA ILE A 218 33.17 -15.21 2.24
C ILE A 218 33.04 -14.10 1.19
N ALA A 219 34.12 -13.33 1.11
CA ALA A 219 34.20 -11.99 0.56
C ALA A 219 34.34 -11.92 -0.97
N GLY A 220 34.04 -10.72 -1.47
CA GLY A 220 34.63 -10.19 -2.70
C GLY A 220 33.64 -10.08 -3.86
N ASP A 221 33.04 -8.91 -4.06
CA ASP A 221 33.20 -8.11 -5.28
C ASP A 221 32.30 -6.84 -5.20
N VAL A 222 32.72 -5.80 -5.92
CA VAL A 222 32.35 -4.38 -5.84
C VAL A 222 30.85 -4.11 -5.62
N GLY A 223 30.50 -3.74 -4.38
CA GLY A 223 29.13 -3.49 -3.94
C GLY A 223 28.57 -2.16 -4.44
N GLY A 224 27.72 -2.22 -5.47
CA GLY A 224 26.80 -1.14 -5.79
C GLY A 224 26.05 -0.69 -4.52
N ILE A 225 25.83 0.62 -4.39
CA ILE A 225 25.18 1.24 -3.23
C ILE A 225 23.80 0.58 -3.05
N SER A 226 23.75 -0.48 -2.23
CA SER A 226 22.48 -1.06 -1.81
C SER A 226 21.81 0.05 -1.01
N LYS A 227 20.61 0.42 -1.41
CA LYS A 227 19.80 1.38 -0.64
C LYS A 227 19.68 0.79 0.76
N LYS A 228 20.42 1.37 1.73
CA LYS A 228 20.51 0.84 3.09
C LYS A 228 19.09 0.63 3.60
N ALA A 229 18.69 -0.62 3.77
CA ALA A 229 17.44 -0.94 4.43
C ALA A 229 17.49 -0.29 5.82
N TYR A 230 16.52 0.58 6.12
CA TYR A 230 16.49 1.30 7.37
C TYR A 230 16.36 0.30 8.52
N ARG A 231 17.41 0.17 9.36
CA ARG A 231 17.37 -0.69 10.54
C ARG A 231 16.36 -0.08 11.52
N LYS A 232 15.31 -0.83 11.83
CA LYS A 232 14.31 -0.46 12.85
C LYS A 232 14.71 -1.14 14.16
N TYR A 233 14.96 -0.35 15.20
CA TYR A 233 15.25 -0.83 16.54
C TYR A 233 13.98 -0.82 17.38
N LYS A 234 13.79 -1.84 18.20
CA LYS A 234 12.70 -1.92 19.15
C LYS A 234 13.12 -1.28 20.48
N PRO A 235 12.18 -0.83 21.34
CA PRO A 235 12.54 -0.29 22.65
C PRO A 235 13.29 -1.31 23.53
N GLU A 236 13.04 -2.60 23.35
CA GLU A 236 13.74 -3.67 24.06
C GLU A 236 15.24 -3.70 23.72
N ASP A 237 15.62 -3.39 22.47
CA ASP A 237 17.02 -3.35 22.04
C ASP A 237 17.81 -2.23 22.76
N LYS A 238 17.16 -1.10 23.02
CA LYS A 238 17.74 0.04 23.74
C LYS A 238 17.85 -0.23 25.24
N SER A 239 16.86 -0.90 25.83
CA SER A 239 16.89 -1.33 27.24
C SER A 239 18.00 -2.37 27.49
N ASN A 240 18.09 -3.39 26.63
CA ASN A 240 19.17 -4.38 26.69
C ASN A 240 20.54 -3.73 26.52
N PHE A 241 20.67 -2.72 25.65
CA PHE A 241 21.91 -1.96 25.50
C PHE A 241 22.33 -1.25 26.79
N PHE A 242 21.44 -0.55 27.48
CA PHE A 242 21.78 0.14 28.73
C PHE A 242 22.05 -0.81 29.89
N HIS A 243 21.30 -1.91 30.01
CA HIS A 243 21.59 -2.97 31.00
C HIS A 243 23.01 -3.54 30.82
N LEU A 244 23.42 -3.78 29.58
CA LEU A 244 24.77 -4.24 29.27
C LEU A 244 25.87 -3.21 29.62
N VAL A 245 25.59 -1.91 29.48
CA VAL A 245 26.55 -0.84 29.78
C VAL A 245 26.64 -0.55 31.29
N TYR A 246 25.50 -0.43 31.98
CA TYR A 246 25.46 -0.02 33.39
C TYR A 246 25.48 -1.18 34.39
N GLU A 247 24.79 -2.29 34.12
CA GLU A 247 24.75 -3.42 35.07
C GLU A 247 25.90 -4.40 34.84
N LYS A 248 26.33 -4.58 33.58
CA LYS A 248 27.47 -5.45 33.23
C LYS A 248 28.78 -4.70 32.99
N ASN A 249 28.81 -3.38 33.22
CA ASN A 249 30.00 -2.52 33.07
C ASN A 249 30.78 -2.70 31.76
N MET A 250 30.09 -3.05 30.67
CA MET A 250 30.75 -3.18 29.38
C MET A 250 30.93 -1.81 28.72
N SER A 251 32.00 -1.67 27.95
CA SER A 251 32.17 -0.48 27.11
C SER A 251 31.02 -0.34 26.11
N VAL A 252 30.66 0.89 25.76
CA VAL A 252 29.60 1.19 24.76
C VAL A 252 29.79 0.41 23.46
N ARG A 253 31.05 0.27 23.00
CA ARG A 253 31.39 -0.52 21.81
C ARG A 253 31.27 -2.03 22.06
N GLY A 254 31.62 -2.51 23.25
CA GLY A 254 31.44 -3.91 23.66
C GLY A 254 29.97 -4.33 23.66
N ALA A 255 29.12 -3.51 24.29
CA ALA A 255 27.67 -3.71 24.30
C ALA A 255 27.06 -3.65 22.89
N ALA A 256 27.50 -2.71 22.04
CA ALA A 256 27.07 -2.61 20.65
C ALA A 256 27.42 -3.87 19.84
N LYS A 257 28.64 -4.40 20.02
CA LYS A 257 29.10 -5.62 19.34
C LYS A 257 28.29 -6.84 19.78
N GLN A 258 27.97 -6.95 21.07
CA GLN A 258 27.17 -8.05 21.60
C GLN A 258 25.73 -8.05 21.08
N LEU A 259 25.14 -6.87 20.87
CA LEU A 259 23.78 -6.74 20.33
C LEU A 259 23.71 -6.63 18.80
N GLY A 260 24.86 -6.65 18.09
CA GLY A 260 24.90 -6.49 16.64
C GLY A 260 24.48 -5.10 16.14
N ILE A 261 24.55 -4.09 17.01
CA ILE A 261 24.16 -2.70 16.73
C ILE A 261 25.37 -1.94 16.17
N PRO A 262 25.20 -1.08 15.15
CA PRO A 262 26.27 -0.23 14.66
C PRO A 262 26.84 0.65 15.79
N PRO A 263 28.17 0.78 15.92
CA PRO A 263 28.81 1.49 17.02
C PRO A 263 28.40 2.97 17.09
N THR A 264 28.10 3.58 15.93
CA THR A 264 27.59 4.96 15.85
C THR A 264 26.20 5.10 16.48
N THR A 265 25.30 4.13 16.26
CA THR A 265 23.96 4.11 16.86
C THR A 265 24.05 3.94 18.39
N ALA A 266 24.90 3.04 18.86
CA ALA A 266 25.13 2.83 20.28
C ALA A 266 25.68 4.10 20.98
N GLN A 267 26.61 4.81 20.35
CA GLN A 267 27.13 6.08 20.85
C GLN A 267 26.05 7.17 20.90
N THR A 268 25.18 7.26 19.88
CA THR A 268 24.05 8.21 19.91
C THR A 268 23.05 7.88 21.01
N TRP A 269 22.78 6.59 21.26
CA TRP A 269 21.90 6.17 22.36
C TRP A 269 22.50 6.52 23.72
N PHE A 270 23.80 6.28 23.90
CA PHE A 270 24.50 6.62 25.14
C PHE A 270 24.43 8.11 25.44
N LYS A 271 24.76 8.98 24.47
CA LYS A 271 24.65 10.44 24.61
C LYS A 271 23.22 10.92 24.90
N GLN A 272 22.22 10.32 24.26
CA GLN A 272 20.81 10.61 24.54
C GLN A 272 20.41 10.16 25.96
N GLY A 273 20.94 9.04 26.43
CA GLY A 273 20.73 8.56 27.80
C GLY A 273 21.31 9.51 28.83
N GLU A 274 22.55 9.96 28.64
CA GLU A 274 23.21 10.94 29.52
C GLU A 274 22.43 12.26 29.56
N ALA A 275 22.02 12.80 28.41
CA ALA A 275 21.24 14.03 28.33
C ALA A 275 19.83 13.91 28.94
N SER A 276 19.26 12.71 28.96
CA SER A 276 17.96 12.42 29.59
C SER A 276 18.07 12.29 31.11
N LEU A 277 19.18 11.72 31.61
CA LEU A 277 19.55 11.65 33.03
C LEU A 277 19.77 13.06 33.63
N GLU A 278 20.37 13.97 32.87
CA GLU A 278 20.59 15.36 33.29
C GLU A 278 19.29 16.18 33.37
N LYS A 279 18.20 15.70 32.76
CA LYS A 279 16.89 16.38 32.70
C LYS A 279 15.77 15.65 33.46
N ASP A 280 16.08 14.60 34.23
CA ASP A 280 15.10 13.75 34.94
C ASP A 280 13.95 13.26 34.03
N SER A 281 14.26 12.94 32.77
CA SER A 281 13.28 12.47 31.78
C SER A 281 13.61 11.04 31.33
N GLU A 282 12.60 10.16 31.25
CA GLU A 282 12.81 8.78 30.80
C GLU A 282 13.43 8.73 29.39
N VAL A 283 14.41 7.84 29.19
CA VAL A 283 15.15 7.62 27.91
C VAL A 283 14.27 6.91 26.86
N ALA A 284 13.04 7.37 26.66
CA ALA A 284 12.18 6.91 25.58
C ALA A 284 12.74 7.37 24.22
N MET A 285 12.46 6.62 23.15
CA MET A 285 12.54 7.20 21.80
C MET A 285 11.61 8.42 21.80
N GLU A 286 12.16 9.63 21.79
CA GLU A 286 11.39 10.88 21.82
C GLU A 286 10.18 10.80 20.88
N ARG A 287 9.01 10.54 21.47
CA ARG A 287 7.78 11.13 21.01
C ARG A 287 7.71 12.39 21.84
N THR A 288 7.79 13.55 21.20
CA THR A 288 7.51 14.81 21.88
C THR A 288 6.16 14.70 22.62
N VAL A 289 5.98 15.52 23.64
CA VAL A 289 4.84 15.51 24.58
C VAL A 289 3.47 15.49 23.87
N ASP A 290 3.40 15.91 22.60
CA ASP A 290 2.18 15.92 21.77
C ASP A 290 2.05 14.76 20.75
N GLY A 291 2.91 13.74 20.81
CA GLY A 291 2.76 12.50 20.03
C GLY A 291 2.92 12.63 18.51
N LYS A 292 3.33 13.78 17.99
CA LYS A 292 3.63 13.98 16.56
C LYS A 292 5.14 13.97 16.32
N ARG A 293 5.61 13.11 15.41
CA ARG A 293 6.97 13.24 14.86
C ARG A 293 7.08 14.63 14.21
N LYS A 294 8.20 15.34 14.39
CA LYS A 294 8.51 16.52 13.56
C LYS A 294 8.62 16.03 12.11
N LEU A 295 7.53 16.11 11.36
CA LEU A 295 7.49 15.76 9.94
C LEU A 295 7.92 17.02 9.17
N GLY A 296 9.11 16.98 8.59
CA GLY A 296 9.61 18.04 7.71
C GLY A 296 10.73 18.88 8.32
N ARG A 297 11.31 19.73 7.46
CA ARG A 297 12.28 20.77 7.85
C ARG A 297 11.59 21.72 8.86
N PRO A 298 12.26 22.17 9.93
CA PRO A 298 11.69 23.18 10.81
C PRO A 298 11.23 24.39 9.98
N ALA A 299 10.09 24.95 10.36
CA ALA A 299 9.57 26.15 9.71
C ALA A 299 10.64 27.26 9.81
N ILE A 300 10.87 27.97 8.70
CA ILE A 300 11.85 29.06 8.65
C ILE A 300 11.39 30.24 9.52
N LEU A 301 10.08 30.39 9.68
CA LEU A 301 9.46 31.38 10.56
C LEU A 301 9.17 30.75 11.93
N ASN A 302 9.89 31.23 12.96
CA ASN A 302 9.69 30.84 14.35
C ASN A 302 8.46 31.53 14.95
N ASP A 303 8.02 31.13 16.14
CA ASP A 303 6.82 31.69 16.77
C ASP A 303 6.95 33.20 17.07
N ALA A 304 8.16 33.68 17.39
CA ALA A 304 8.44 35.12 17.53
C ALA A 304 8.20 35.92 16.24
N HIS A 305 8.53 35.35 15.08
CA HIS A 305 8.26 35.96 13.77
C HIS A 305 6.76 36.05 13.48
N LYS A 306 5.97 35.11 14.00
CA LYS A 306 4.52 35.13 13.83
C LYS A 306 3.88 36.19 14.70
N GLU A 307 4.32 36.35 15.95
CA GLU A 307 3.81 37.38 16.85
C GLU A 307 4.10 38.78 16.30
N CYS A 308 5.31 39.00 15.78
CA CYS A 308 5.69 40.27 15.16
C CYS A 308 4.81 40.61 13.93
N LEU A 309 4.49 39.62 13.08
CA LEU A 309 3.58 39.83 11.96
C LEU A 309 2.14 40.10 12.40
N ILE A 310 1.67 39.45 13.48
CA ILE A 310 0.32 39.67 14.01
C ILE A 310 0.19 41.08 14.56
N GLU A 311 1.16 41.52 15.35
CA GLU A 311 1.20 42.87 15.93
C GLU A 311 1.23 43.95 14.84
N ALA A 312 2.06 43.77 13.80
CA ALA A 312 2.13 44.73 12.70
C ALA A 312 0.82 44.84 11.89
N ILE A 313 0.10 43.72 11.70
CA ILE A 313 -1.21 43.71 11.02
C ILE A 313 -2.30 44.34 11.90
N ASP A 314 -2.28 44.07 13.20
CA ASP A 314 -3.25 44.64 14.15
C ASP A 314 -3.07 46.16 14.28
N GLU A 315 -1.83 46.67 14.19
CA GLU A 315 -1.54 48.11 14.17
C GLU A 315 -1.89 48.78 12.84
N ARG A 316 -1.61 48.11 11.71
CA ARG A 316 -1.87 48.64 10.35
C ARG A 316 -2.46 47.55 9.45
N PRO A 317 -3.80 47.39 9.41
CA PRO A 317 -4.44 46.34 8.60
C PRO A 317 -4.30 46.53 7.09
N GLU A 318 -3.86 47.71 6.63
CA GLU A 318 -3.60 48.04 5.22
C GLU A 318 -2.12 47.83 4.80
N MET A 319 -1.28 47.27 5.68
CA MET A 319 0.15 47.10 5.42
C MET A 319 0.44 46.20 4.21
N VAL A 320 1.48 46.54 3.45
CA VAL A 320 1.89 45.80 2.24
C VAL A 320 2.90 44.72 2.60
N LEU A 321 2.93 43.63 1.82
CA LEU A 321 3.80 42.47 2.08
C LEU A 321 5.30 42.83 2.23
N GLU A 322 5.77 43.88 1.57
CA GLU A 322 7.15 44.36 1.68
C GLU A 322 7.45 44.90 3.10
N GLU A 323 6.54 45.71 3.66
CA GLU A 323 6.64 46.20 5.04
C GLU A 323 6.59 45.04 6.05
N MET A 324 5.77 44.01 5.77
CA MET A 324 5.71 42.80 6.60
C MET A 324 7.02 42.00 6.59
N MET A 325 7.75 42.00 5.47
CA MET A 325 9.05 41.33 5.39
C MET A 325 10.15 42.10 6.13
N GLU A 326 10.06 43.42 6.21
CA GLU A 326 10.99 44.24 7.03
C GLU A 326 10.84 43.97 8.52
N CYS A 327 9.64 43.63 9.00
CA CYS A 327 9.41 43.22 10.39
C CYS A 327 10.06 41.85 10.75
N LEU A 328 10.47 41.06 9.76
CA LEU A 328 10.97 39.70 9.93
C LEU A 328 12.51 39.57 9.91
N THR A 329 13.24 40.67 9.73
CA THR A 329 14.72 40.68 9.59
C THR A 329 15.48 40.71 10.90
#